data_AF-I1SSW8-F1
#
_entry.id   AF-I1SSW8-F1
#
_cell.length_a   1.000
_cell.length_b   1.000
_cell.length_c   1.000
_cell.angle_alpha   90.00
_cell.angle_beta   90.00
_cell.angle_gamma   90.00
#
_symmetry.space_group_name_H-M   'P 1'
#
loop_
_entity.id
_entity.type
_entity.pdbx_description
1 polymer ?
#
loop_
_entity_poly.entity_id
_entity_poly.type
_entity_poly.pdbx_seq_one_letter_code
_entity_poly.pdbx_strand_id
1 'polypeptide(L)'
;PANMDGVPGLSFDGIGRGETYHYRFTLHQGGTYWYHSHSGFQEQAGLYGPIVIDPLEPEPFSFDRDYVVMLSDWTDLDPTALFDRLKKMPGHDNYYKRTVGDFARDVKRNGLSATLEDRKMWGVMRMTPTDLSDVNANTYTYLMNGTTSLGNWTGLFRSGEKVRLRFINGSAMTYFDVRIPGLKMTVVAADGLYVHPVSVDEFRIAVAETFDVIVEPSGQDAFTIFAQDSGRTGYISGTLAVREGLRAPVPSVDPRPLL
;
A
#
# COMPACT_ATOMS: atom_id res chain seq x y z
N PRO A 1 23.48 15.14 0.77
CA PRO A 1 23.61 16.62 0.81
C PRO A 1 22.22 17.25 0.73
N ALA A 2 21.97 18.36 1.44
CA ALA A 2 20.63 18.95 1.50
C ALA A 2 20.07 19.29 0.12
N ASN A 3 20.88 19.87 -0.78
CA ASN A 3 20.46 20.25 -2.13
C ASN A 3 20.25 19.09 -3.12
N MET A 4 20.34 17.84 -2.66
CA MET A 4 20.10 16.63 -3.47
C MET A 4 18.83 15.89 -3.04
N ASP A 5 18.07 16.46 -2.11
CA ASP A 5 16.85 15.88 -1.55
C ASP A 5 15.64 16.00 -2.50
N GLY A 6 15.67 16.97 -3.42
CA GLY A 6 14.68 17.07 -4.51
C GLY A 6 13.32 17.65 -4.11
N VAL A 7 13.24 18.46 -3.04
CA VAL A 7 12.04 19.15 -2.57
C VAL A 7 12.04 20.62 -3.03
N PRO A 8 11.25 21.00 -4.06
CA PRO A 8 11.19 22.37 -4.55
C PRO A 8 10.73 23.36 -3.48
N GLY A 9 11.40 24.51 -3.38
CA GLY A 9 11.13 25.54 -2.38
C GLY A 9 11.72 25.25 -0.99
N LEU A 10 12.35 24.10 -0.80
CA LEU A 10 13.06 23.75 0.44
C LEU A 10 14.53 23.41 0.17
N SER A 11 14.79 22.35 -0.58
CA SER A 11 16.15 21.87 -0.83
C SER A 11 16.77 22.48 -2.09
N PHE A 12 15.95 22.93 -3.02
CA PHE A 12 16.33 23.59 -4.28
C PHE A 12 15.14 24.32 -4.90
N ASP A 13 15.34 25.04 -6.01
CA ASP A 13 14.30 25.90 -6.63
C ASP A 13 13.30 25.16 -7.55
N GLY A 14 13.48 23.86 -7.78
CA GLY A 14 12.73 23.12 -8.81
C GLY A 14 13.50 23.02 -10.14
N ILE A 15 13.02 22.18 -11.06
CA ILE A 15 13.59 22.03 -12.41
C ILE A 15 12.63 22.68 -13.39
N GLY A 16 13.06 23.76 -14.06
CA GLY A 16 12.27 24.44 -15.07
C GLY A 16 12.08 23.60 -16.35
N ARG A 17 11.11 23.99 -17.18
CA ARG A 17 10.90 23.36 -18.50
C ARG A 17 12.13 23.59 -19.37
N GLY A 18 12.74 22.50 -19.84
CA GLY A 18 13.95 22.55 -20.68
C GLY A 18 15.26 22.67 -19.90
N GLU A 19 15.21 22.71 -18.57
CA GLU A 19 16.39 22.73 -17.72
C GLU A 19 16.85 21.31 -17.36
N THR A 20 18.03 21.21 -16.77
CA THR A 20 18.60 19.95 -16.29
C THR A 20 19.18 20.16 -14.90
N TYR A 21 18.88 19.23 -14.00
CA TYR A 21 19.47 19.18 -12.67
C TYR A 21 20.15 17.83 -12.47
N HIS A 22 21.41 17.85 -12.03
CA HIS A 22 22.18 16.64 -11.78
C HIS A 22 22.16 16.32 -10.29
N TYR A 23 21.37 15.32 -9.91
CA TYR A 23 21.41 14.74 -8.57
C TYR A 23 22.69 13.93 -8.38
N ARG A 24 23.59 14.42 -7.52
CA ARG A 24 24.85 13.74 -7.17
C ARG A 24 25.04 13.71 -5.66
N PHE A 25 24.93 12.53 -5.07
CA PHE A 25 25.13 12.30 -3.65
C PHE A 25 25.89 11.01 -3.41
N THR A 26 26.52 10.90 -2.24
CA THR A 26 27.17 9.67 -1.78
C THR A 26 26.14 8.79 -1.11
N LEU A 27 26.09 7.52 -1.50
CA LEU A 27 25.23 6.52 -0.90
C LEU A 27 25.89 5.95 0.36
N HIS A 28 25.17 5.96 1.47
CA HIS A 28 25.63 5.38 2.73
C HIS A 28 24.69 4.27 3.22
N GLN A 29 23.51 4.18 2.63
CA GLN A 29 22.45 3.25 2.96
C GLN A 29 22.63 1.92 2.22
N GLY A 30 21.96 0.88 2.70
CA GLY A 30 21.70 -0.38 2.01
C GLY A 30 20.24 -0.77 2.27
N GLY A 31 19.63 -1.57 1.39
CA GLY A 31 18.24 -2.03 1.54
C GLY A 31 17.26 -1.48 0.50
N THR A 32 15.97 -1.52 0.83
CA THR A 32 14.87 -1.14 -0.05
C THR A 32 14.43 0.31 0.17
N TYR A 33 14.58 1.12 -0.88
CA TYR A 33 14.14 2.50 -0.96
C TYR A 33 13.34 2.70 -2.26
N TRP A 34 12.93 3.93 -2.50
CA TRP A 34 12.25 4.34 -3.72
C TRP A 34 12.45 5.85 -3.92
N TYR A 35 12.23 6.32 -5.14
CA TYR A 35 12.16 7.74 -5.45
C TYR A 35 10.75 8.09 -5.91
N HIS A 36 10.37 9.35 -5.74
CA HIS A 36 9.20 9.93 -6.36
C HIS A 36 9.38 11.43 -6.61
N SER A 37 8.52 12.01 -7.45
CA SER A 37 8.47 13.46 -7.57
C SER A 37 7.96 14.09 -6.27
N HIS A 38 8.64 15.14 -5.83
CA HIS A 38 8.17 16.03 -4.76
C HIS A 38 7.46 17.29 -5.30
N SER A 39 7.06 17.29 -6.58
CA SER A 39 6.42 18.44 -7.25
C SER A 39 4.93 18.20 -7.47
N GLY A 40 4.09 18.88 -6.69
CA GLY A 40 2.64 18.80 -6.82
C GLY A 40 2.13 17.36 -6.73
N PHE A 41 1.33 16.93 -7.70
CA PHE A 41 0.75 15.57 -7.75
C PHE A 41 1.45 14.65 -8.77
N GLN A 42 2.70 14.94 -9.14
CA GLN A 42 3.42 14.14 -10.13
C GLN A 42 3.70 12.70 -9.65
N GLU A 43 3.86 12.49 -8.34
CA GLU A 43 3.95 11.15 -7.75
C GLU A 43 2.68 10.34 -8.07
N GLN A 44 1.49 10.86 -7.72
CA GLN A 44 0.21 10.20 -8.04
C GLN A 44 0.02 9.97 -9.55
N ALA A 45 0.60 10.83 -10.40
CA ALA A 45 0.58 10.67 -11.85
C ALA A 45 1.58 9.62 -12.38
N GLY A 46 2.30 8.91 -11.50
CA GLY A 46 3.19 7.80 -11.86
C GLY A 46 4.68 8.13 -11.86
N LEU A 47 5.11 9.31 -11.39
CA LEU A 47 6.54 9.66 -11.32
C LEU A 47 7.15 9.13 -10.02
N TYR A 48 7.43 7.83 -10.00
CA TYR A 48 8.11 7.13 -8.93
C TYR A 48 8.79 5.86 -9.42
N GLY A 49 9.66 5.27 -8.60
CA GLY A 49 10.24 3.97 -8.87
C GLY A 49 11.08 3.41 -7.72
N PRO A 50 11.30 2.09 -7.68
CA PRO A 50 12.09 1.46 -6.63
C PRO A 50 13.58 1.81 -6.75
N ILE A 51 14.25 1.91 -5.61
CA ILE A 51 15.70 1.99 -5.47
C ILE A 51 16.14 0.86 -4.54
N VAL A 52 16.76 -0.17 -5.11
CA VAL A 52 17.38 -1.24 -4.33
C VAL A 52 18.87 -0.93 -4.21
N ILE A 53 19.37 -0.89 -2.98
CA ILE A 53 20.78 -0.66 -2.69
C ILE A 53 21.36 -1.93 -2.09
N ASP A 54 22.24 -2.58 -2.84
CA ASP A 54 22.95 -3.75 -2.31
C ASP A 54 23.86 -3.32 -1.16
N PRO A 55 23.81 -4.01 -0.01
CA PRO A 55 24.63 -3.66 1.13
C PRO A 55 26.10 -4.03 0.88
N LEU A 56 27.01 -3.25 1.48
CA LEU A 56 28.45 -3.53 1.42
C LEU A 56 28.83 -4.81 2.16
N GLU A 57 28.18 -5.04 3.31
CA GLU A 57 28.36 -6.23 4.13
C GLU A 57 27.23 -7.23 3.86
N PRO A 58 27.49 -8.54 3.99
CA PRO A 58 26.46 -9.56 3.83
C PRO A 58 25.24 -9.32 4.73
N GLU A 59 24.05 -9.56 4.16
CA GLU A 59 22.80 -9.46 4.90
C GLU A 59 22.73 -10.51 6.03
N PRO A 60 22.05 -10.22 7.15
CA PRO A 60 21.95 -11.15 8.29
C PRO A 60 20.95 -12.30 8.05
N PHE A 61 20.52 -12.50 6.80
CA PHE A 61 19.58 -13.54 6.36
C PHE A 61 19.96 -14.00 4.95
N SER A 62 19.42 -15.16 4.55
CA SER A 62 19.63 -15.72 3.22
C SER A 62 18.33 -15.83 2.42
N PHE A 63 18.44 -15.66 1.12
CA PHE A 63 17.39 -15.86 0.14
C PHE A 63 18.01 -16.37 -1.16
N ASP A 64 17.22 -17.10 -1.95
CA ASP A 64 17.62 -17.66 -3.24
C ASP A 64 17.18 -16.75 -4.40
N ARG A 65 16.16 -15.91 -4.16
CA ARG A 65 15.53 -15.06 -5.16
C ARG A 65 15.02 -13.77 -4.54
N ASP A 66 15.05 -12.69 -5.32
CA ASP A 66 14.63 -11.36 -4.89
C ASP A 66 13.65 -10.73 -5.89
N TYR A 67 12.55 -10.16 -5.39
CA TYR A 67 11.58 -9.39 -6.17
C TYR A 67 11.19 -8.11 -5.46
N VAL A 68 11.03 -7.04 -6.23
CA VAL A 68 10.32 -5.84 -5.79
C VAL A 68 8.82 -6.02 -6.00
N VAL A 69 8.03 -5.63 -5.00
CA VAL A 69 6.57 -5.56 -5.04
C VAL A 69 6.15 -4.13 -4.70
N MET A 70 6.06 -3.28 -5.72
CA MET A 70 5.62 -1.90 -5.57
C MET A 70 4.10 -1.81 -5.68
N LEU A 71 3.46 -1.44 -4.57
CA LEU A 71 2.05 -1.14 -4.47
C LEU A 71 1.83 0.35 -4.78
N SER A 72 0.76 0.65 -5.51
CA SER A 72 0.35 2.02 -5.82
C SER A 72 -1.18 2.10 -6.02
N ASP A 73 -1.73 3.30 -5.87
CA ASP A 73 -3.08 3.64 -6.29
C ASP A 73 -3.05 4.54 -7.53
N TRP A 74 -4.02 4.34 -8.42
CA TRP A 74 -4.11 5.03 -9.70
C TRP A 74 -5.51 5.58 -9.92
N THR A 75 -5.62 6.74 -10.54
CA THR A 75 -6.89 7.24 -11.05
C THR A 75 -6.68 7.91 -12.40
N ASP A 76 -7.66 7.78 -13.30
CA ASP A 76 -7.67 8.51 -14.56
C ASP A 76 -8.18 9.96 -14.40
N LEU A 77 -8.60 10.33 -13.18
CA LEU A 77 -8.96 11.70 -12.85
C LEU A 77 -7.70 12.57 -12.79
N ASP A 78 -7.85 13.84 -13.18
CA ASP A 78 -6.81 14.84 -12.91
C ASP A 78 -6.58 14.94 -11.38
N PRO A 79 -5.35 14.75 -10.89
CA PRO A 79 -5.03 14.79 -9.46
C PRO A 79 -5.42 16.11 -8.77
N THR A 80 -5.32 17.23 -9.48
CA THR A 80 -5.71 18.54 -8.92
C THR A 80 -7.23 18.60 -8.75
N ALA A 81 -8.00 18.14 -9.73
CA ALA A 81 -9.45 18.03 -9.64
C ALA A 81 -9.89 17.06 -8.53
N LEU A 82 -9.17 15.94 -8.35
CA LEU A 82 -9.39 15.00 -7.26
C LEU A 82 -9.19 15.69 -5.90
N PHE A 83 -8.08 16.40 -5.72
CA PHE A 83 -7.82 17.14 -4.49
C PHE A 83 -8.88 18.22 -4.22
N ASP A 84 -9.28 18.96 -5.25
CA ASP A 84 -10.34 19.96 -5.20
C ASP A 84 -11.68 19.36 -4.73
N ARG A 85 -12.00 18.15 -5.22
CA ARG A 85 -13.18 17.39 -4.80
C ARG A 85 -13.09 17.04 -3.31
N LEU A 86 -11.95 16.55 -2.83
CA LEU A 86 -11.77 16.22 -1.41
C LEU A 86 -11.94 17.44 -0.51
N LYS A 87 -11.42 18.60 -0.91
CA LYS A 87 -11.58 19.84 -0.15
C LYS A 87 -13.02 20.33 -0.09
N LYS A 88 -13.84 20.05 -1.11
CA LYS A 88 -15.24 20.50 -1.20
C LYS A 88 -16.22 19.49 -0.61
N MET A 89 -15.93 18.19 -0.74
CA MET A 89 -16.80 17.07 -0.37
C MET A 89 -15.96 15.88 0.15
N PRO A 90 -15.48 15.93 1.39
CA PRO A 90 -14.57 14.90 1.92
C PRO A 90 -15.21 13.50 1.96
N GLY A 91 -16.51 13.39 2.20
CA GLY A 91 -17.25 12.11 2.19
C GLY A 91 -17.73 11.65 0.81
N HIS A 92 -17.08 12.06 -0.28
CA HIS A 92 -17.53 11.72 -1.65
C HIS A 92 -17.44 10.22 -1.93
N ASP A 93 -16.33 9.58 -1.54
CA ASP A 93 -16.11 8.14 -1.76
C ASP A 93 -16.73 7.25 -0.66
N ASN A 94 -17.45 7.86 0.29
CA ASN A 94 -18.12 7.13 1.36
C ASN A 94 -19.55 6.75 0.98
N TYR A 95 -19.68 5.59 0.33
CA TYR A 95 -20.96 5.00 -0.05
C TYR A 95 -21.61 4.18 1.08
N TYR A 96 -20.91 3.94 2.19
CA TYR A 96 -21.29 2.98 3.22
C TYR A 96 -21.86 3.70 4.43
N LYS A 97 -22.90 4.50 4.17
CA LYS A 97 -23.54 5.32 5.20
C LYS A 97 -24.44 4.47 6.08
N ARG A 98 -24.43 4.78 7.37
CA ARG A 98 -25.30 4.13 8.37
C ARG A 98 -26.77 4.32 8.00
N THR A 99 -27.55 3.26 8.09
CA THR A 99 -28.98 3.23 7.72
C THR A 99 -29.90 3.27 8.95
N VAL A 100 -31.22 3.44 8.73
CA VAL A 100 -32.24 3.27 9.77
C VAL A 100 -32.22 1.84 10.33
N GLY A 101 -31.92 0.84 9.49
CA GLY A 101 -31.75 -0.54 9.93
C GLY A 101 -30.56 -0.73 10.86
N ASP A 102 -29.44 -0.04 10.61
CA ASP A 102 -28.30 -0.02 11.53
C ASP A 102 -28.67 0.61 12.86
N PHE A 103 -29.39 1.73 12.84
CA PHE A 103 -29.86 2.37 14.07
C PHE A 103 -30.73 1.44 14.91
N ALA A 104 -31.69 0.75 14.30
CA ALA A 104 -32.53 -0.21 15.02
C ALA A 104 -31.71 -1.36 15.63
N ARG A 105 -30.69 -1.85 14.93
CA ARG A 105 -29.75 -2.86 15.45
C ARG A 105 -28.93 -2.33 16.63
N ASP A 106 -28.40 -1.12 16.51
CA ASP A 106 -27.61 -0.47 17.56
C ASP A 106 -28.44 -0.27 18.83
N VAL A 107 -29.67 0.24 18.71
CA VAL A 107 -30.58 0.45 19.84
C VAL A 107 -30.90 -0.88 20.52
N LYS A 108 -31.11 -1.95 19.75
CA LYS A 108 -31.35 -3.29 20.30
C LYS A 108 -30.12 -3.82 21.05
N ARG A 109 -28.91 -3.53 20.57
CA ARG A 109 -27.65 -4.03 21.15
C ARG A 109 -27.17 -3.22 22.36
N ASN A 110 -27.23 -1.90 22.26
CA ASN A 110 -26.56 -0.97 23.16
C ASN A 110 -27.55 -0.10 23.98
N GLY A 111 -28.84 -0.13 23.64
CA GLY A 111 -29.86 0.74 24.23
C GLY A 111 -29.97 2.10 23.52
N LEU A 112 -31.13 2.76 23.71
CA LEU A 112 -31.45 3.99 23.00
C LEU A 112 -30.55 5.17 23.40
N SER A 113 -30.32 5.37 24.69
CA SER A 113 -29.51 6.52 25.19
C SER A 113 -28.08 6.47 24.64
N ALA A 114 -27.41 5.33 24.80
CA ALA A 114 -26.04 5.13 24.31
C ALA A 114 -25.93 5.29 22.79
N THR A 115 -26.91 4.76 22.05
CA THR A 115 -26.94 4.92 20.59
C THR A 115 -27.10 6.38 20.18
N LEU A 116 -27.95 7.15 20.85
CA LEU A 116 -28.13 8.56 20.54
C LEU A 116 -26.88 9.40 20.89
N GLU A 117 -26.21 9.10 22.00
CA GLU A 117 -24.95 9.73 22.38
C GLU A 117 -23.84 9.47 21.36
N ASP A 118 -23.70 8.22 20.91
CA ASP A 118 -22.77 7.85 19.84
C ASP A 118 -23.05 8.62 18.54
N ARG A 119 -24.31 8.62 18.06
CA ARG A 119 -24.68 9.36 16.85
C ARG A 119 -24.44 10.86 16.99
N LYS A 120 -24.68 11.42 18.17
CA LYS A 120 -24.42 12.84 18.47
C LYS A 120 -22.91 13.14 18.43
N MET A 121 -22.08 12.27 19.02
CA MET A 121 -20.63 12.43 19.01
C MET A 121 -20.08 12.50 17.58
N TRP A 122 -20.42 11.54 16.73
CA TRP A 122 -20.02 11.53 15.31
C TRP A 122 -20.54 12.76 14.55
N GLY A 123 -21.79 13.16 14.80
CA GLY A 123 -22.38 14.36 14.21
C GLY A 123 -21.67 15.67 14.60
N VAL A 124 -21.23 15.80 15.87
CA VAL A 124 -20.46 16.96 16.35
C VAL A 124 -19.08 17.00 15.72
N MET A 125 -18.41 15.87 15.59
CA MET A 125 -17.12 15.77 14.90
C MET A 125 -17.24 16.01 13.38
N ARG A 126 -18.47 15.99 12.83
CA ARG A 126 -18.75 16.04 11.38
C ARG A 126 -18.02 14.94 10.62
N MET A 127 -17.88 13.78 11.26
CA MET A 127 -17.29 12.58 10.69
C MET A 127 -18.31 11.46 10.63
N THR A 128 -18.02 10.44 9.83
CA THR A 128 -18.81 9.22 9.83
C THR A 128 -17.94 8.05 10.31
N PRO A 129 -18.48 7.11 11.11
CA PRO A 129 -17.72 5.96 11.62
C PRO A 129 -17.32 4.95 10.55
N THR A 130 -17.75 5.17 9.30
CA THR A 130 -17.48 4.30 8.14
C THR A 130 -16.52 4.95 7.14
N ASP A 131 -16.06 6.17 7.41
CA ASP A 131 -15.07 6.89 6.58
C ASP A 131 -13.66 6.61 7.07
N LEU A 132 -13.04 5.55 6.56
CA LEU A 132 -11.65 5.20 6.88
C LEU A 132 -10.64 5.69 5.83
N SER A 133 -11.09 6.08 4.63
CA SER A 133 -10.24 6.57 3.55
C SER A 133 -11.02 7.56 2.69
N ASP A 134 -10.53 8.79 2.53
CA ASP A 134 -11.22 9.85 1.79
C ASP A 134 -11.31 9.56 0.29
N VAL A 135 -10.35 8.80 -0.25
CA VAL A 135 -10.39 8.23 -1.60
C VAL A 135 -10.15 6.73 -1.49
N ASN A 136 -10.95 5.93 -2.19
CA ASN A 136 -10.91 4.47 -2.05
C ASN A 136 -11.17 3.78 -3.40
N ALA A 137 -11.41 2.47 -3.40
CA ALA A 137 -11.53 1.67 -4.62
C ALA A 137 -12.68 2.09 -5.57
N ASN A 138 -13.56 3.01 -5.16
CA ASN A 138 -14.55 3.63 -6.05
C ASN A 138 -13.92 4.63 -7.03
N THR A 139 -12.81 5.28 -6.63
CA THR A 139 -12.05 6.22 -7.48
C THR A 139 -10.71 5.63 -7.91
N TYR A 140 -10.05 4.89 -7.02
CA TYR A 140 -8.73 4.32 -7.26
C TYR A 140 -8.80 2.92 -7.85
N THR A 141 -7.93 2.68 -8.82
CA THR A 141 -7.48 1.35 -9.23
C THR A 141 -6.18 1.04 -8.50
N TYR A 142 -6.14 -0.06 -7.77
CA TYR A 142 -4.91 -0.49 -7.10
C TYR A 142 -4.03 -1.29 -8.05
N LEU A 143 -2.72 -1.03 -7.99
CA LEU A 143 -1.71 -1.61 -8.87
C LEU A 143 -0.60 -2.28 -8.06
N MET A 144 -0.08 -3.37 -8.61
CA MET A 144 1.10 -4.08 -8.12
C MET A 144 2.10 -4.13 -9.26
N ASN A 145 3.28 -3.53 -9.10
CA ASN A 145 4.27 -3.38 -10.16
C ASN A 145 3.69 -2.82 -11.47
N GLY A 146 2.80 -1.82 -11.36
CA GLY A 146 2.15 -1.17 -12.50
C GLY A 146 1.09 -2.01 -13.21
N THR A 147 0.68 -3.15 -12.67
CA THR A 147 -0.36 -4.01 -13.25
C THR A 147 -1.55 -4.21 -12.32
N THR A 148 -2.73 -4.40 -12.91
CA THR A 148 -3.98 -4.67 -12.20
C THR A 148 -4.09 -6.15 -11.80
N SER A 149 -5.06 -6.50 -10.95
CA SER A 149 -5.32 -7.91 -10.60
C SER A 149 -5.66 -8.78 -11.82
N LEU A 150 -6.24 -8.17 -12.87
CA LEU A 150 -6.47 -8.87 -14.14
C LEU A 150 -5.17 -9.11 -14.90
N GLY A 151 -4.24 -8.16 -14.88
CA GLY A 151 -2.91 -8.35 -15.47
C GLY A 151 -2.02 -9.31 -14.67
N ASN A 152 -2.26 -9.45 -13.36
CA ASN A 152 -1.65 -10.44 -12.46
C ASN A 152 -0.12 -10.50 -12.55
N TRP A 153 0.54 -9.55 -11.87
CA TRP A 153 1.99 -9.65 -11.68
C TRP A 153 2.35 -11.03 -11.11
N THR A 154 3.33 -11.70 -11.72
CA THR A 154 3.71 -13.06 -11.33
C THR A 154 5.19 -13.09 -10.95
N GLY A 155 5.48 -13.50 -9.72
CA GLY A 155 6.82 -13.80 -9.23
C GLY A 155 7.07 -15.29 -9.29
N LEU A 156 8.04 -15.74 -10.08
CA LEU A 156 8.36 -17.17 -10.19
C LEU A 156 9.11 -17.69 -8.97
N PHE A 157 8.79 -18.91 -8.53
CA PHE A 157 9.53 -19.62 -7.48
C PHE A 157 9.81 -21.09 -7.80
N ARG A 158 10.81 -21.69 -7.14
CA ARG A 158 11.00 -23.14 -7.01
C ARG A 158 10.55 -23.60 -5.62
N SER A 159 9.85 -24.73 -5.55
CA SER A 159 9.34 -25.25 -4.27
C SER A 159 10.47 -25.39 -3.25
N GLY A 160 10.31 -24.76 -2.09
CA GLY A 160 11.27 -24.75 -0.98
C GLY A 160 12.39 -23.72 -1.10
N GLU A 161 12.43 -22.89 -2.16
CA GLU A 161 13.40 -21.79 -2.23
C GLU A 161 12.92 -20.59 -1.40
N LYS A 162 13.86 -19.88 -0.78
CA LYS A 162 13.58 -18.64 -0.04
C LYS A 162 13.49 -17.48 -1.02
N VAL A 163 12.33 -16.85 -1.08
CA VAL A 163 12.09 -15.68 -1.91
C VAL A 163 11.97 -14.45 -1.01
N ARG A 164 12.81 -13.44 -1.25
CA ARG A 164 12.64 -12.10 -0.70
C ARG A 164 11.65 -11.32 -1.56
N LEU A 165 10.67 -10.71 -0.88
CA LEU A 165 9.75 -9.75 -1.46
C LEU A 165 9.99 -8.40 -0.78
N ARG A 166 10.41 -7.41 -1.57
CA ARG A 166 10.62 -6.03 -1.16
C ARG A 166 9.36 -5.22 -1.44
N PHE A 167 8.49 -5.13 -0.44
CA PHE A 167 7.27 -4.34 -0.52
C PHE A 167 7.58 -2.86 -0.40
N ILE A 168 7.03 -2.06 -1.31
CA ILE A 168 7.10 -0.60 -1.30
C ILE A 168 5.67 -0.10 -1.49
N ASN A 169 5.20 0.79 -0.62
CA ASN A 169 3.92 1.45 -0.83
C ASN A 169 4.13 2.88 -1.37
N GLY A 170 4.15 3.01 -2.70
CA GLY A 170 4.22 4.28 -3.41
C GLY A 170 2.85 4.81 -3.80
N SER A 171 1.84 4.61 -2.94
CA SER A 171 0.49 5.11 -3.14
C SER A 171 0.37 6.55 -2.66
N ALA A 172 -0.54 7.33 -3.25
CA ALA A 172 -0.80 8.69 -2.81
C ALA A 172 -1.59 8.73 -1.48
N MET A 173 -2.40 7.71 -1.18
CA MET A 173 -3.26 7.71 0.01
C MET A 173 -3.50 6.32 0.61
N THR A 174 -3.39 5.26 -0.17
CA THR A 174 -3.88 3.95 0.24
C THR A 174 -2.94 3.23 1.21
N TYR A 175 -3.49 2.77 2.34
CA TYR A 175 -2.81 1.84 3.24
C TYR A 175 -3.26 0.43 2.88
N PHE A 176 -2.31 -0.48 2.73
CA PHE A 176 -2.61 -1.86 2.35
C PHE A 176 -2.40 -2.82 3.52
N ASP A 177 -3.31 -3.77 3.68
CA ASP A 177 -3.07 -4.99 4.46
C ASP A 177 -2.68 -6.11 3.51
N VAL A 178 -1.44 -6.58 3.64
CA VAL A 178 -0.80 -7.55 2.76
C VAL A 178 -0.79 -8.90 3.43
N ARG A 179 -1.23 -9.93 2.69
CA ARG A 179 -1.20 -11.34 3.11
C ARG A 179 -0.97 -12.27 1.92
N ILE A 180 -0.39 -13.44 2.20
CA ILE A 180 -0.22 -14.52 1.23
C ILE A 180 -0.85 -15.79 1.83
N PRO A 181 -2.13 -16.09 1.55
CA PRO A 181 -2.81 -17.24 2.15
C PRO A 181 -2.06 -18.54 1.92
N GLY A 182 -1.82 -19.28 3.02
CA GLY A 182 -1.06 -20.53 2.98
C GLY A 182 0.46 -20.35 3.00
N LEU A 183 0.98 -19.13 3.11
CA LEU A 183 2.42 -18.84 3.16
C LEU A 183 2.73 -17.78 4.23
N LYS A 184 3.48 -18.16 5.27
CA LYS A 184 3.94 -17.21 6.28
C LYS A 184 4.99 -16.27 5.70
N MET A 185 4.92 -15.00 6.10
CA MET A 185 5.89 -13.98 5.75
C MET A 185 6.77 -13.69 6.96
N THR A 186 8.08 -13.73 6.80
CA THR A 186 9.01 -13.34 7.86
C THR A 186 9.59 -11.96 7.52
N VAL A 187 9.17 -10.94 8.25
CA VAL A 187 9.68 -9.56 8.09
C VAL A 187 11.11 -9.52 8.58
N VAL A 188 12.04 -9.05 7.75
CA VAL A 188 13.48 -8.99 8.03
C VAL A 188 14.07 -7.60 7.91
N ALA A 189 13.40 -6.68 7.21
CA ALA A 189 13.75 -5.26 7.20
C ALA A 189 12.50 -4.38 7.12
N ALA A 190 12.62 -3.16 7.65
CA ALA A 190 11.64 -2.09 7.54
C ALA A 190 12.38 -0.77 7.26
N ASP A 191 11.93 -0.01 6.28
CA ASP A 191 12.51 1.29 5.86
C ASP A 191 14.03 1.23 5.61
N GLY A 192 14.48 0.14 4.96
CA GLY A 192 15.88 -0.13 4.65
C GLY A 192 16.75 -0.55 5.84
N LEU A 193 16.19 -0.69 7.04
CA LEU A 193 16.91 -1.15 8.23
C LEU A 193 16.53 -2.59 8.59
N TYR A 194 17.53 -3.41 8.89
CA TYR A 194 17.29 -4.76 9.40
C TYR A 194 16.56 -4.72 10.74
N VAL A 195 15.59 -5.61 10.89
CA VAL A 195 14.85 -5.81 12.15
C VAL A 195 15.09 -7.20 12.69
N HIS A 196 14.75 -7.42 13.96
CA HIS A 196 14.65 -8.79 14.47
C HIS A 196 13.57 -9.53 13.68
N PRO A 197 13.86 -10.70 13.09
CA PRO A 197 12.88 -11.39 12.25
C PRO A 197 11.58 -11.70 12.96
N VAL A 198 10.45 -11.32 12.37
CA VAL A 198 9.11 -11.61 12.91
C VAL A 198 8.27 -12.30 11.84
N SER A 199 7.79 -13.51 12.15
CA SER A 199 6.87 -14.24 11.27
C SER A 199 5.43 -13.79 11.49
N VAL A 200 4.79 -13.32 10.43
CA VAL A 200 3.42 -12.81 10.41
C VAL A 200 2.60 -13.48 9.30
N ASP A 201 1.29 -13.52 9.50
CA ASP A 201 0.34 -13.97 8.47
C ASP A 201 -0.19 -12.79 7.63
N GLU A 202 -0.17 -11.58 8.21
CA GLU A 202 -0.57 -10.32 7.58
C GLU A 202 0.25 -9.17 8.19
N PHE A 203 0.55 -8.15 7.39
CA PHE A 203 1.05 -6.86 7.88
C PHE A 203 0.36 -5.71 7.16
N ARG A 204 0.27 -4.55 7.84
CA ARG A 204 -0.16 -3.29 7.24
C ARG A 204 1.06 -2.51 6.77
N ILE A 205 0.98 -1.92 5.58
CA ILE A 205 1.97 -1.01 5.03
C ILE A 205 1.30 0.34 4.73
N ALA A 206 1.74 1.39 5.41
CA ALA A 206 1.31 2.76 5.19
C ALA A 206 2.00 3.34 3.95
N VAL A 207 1.50 4.48 3.48
CA VAL A 207 2.13 5.23 2.39
C VAL A 207 3.59 5.54 2.75
N ALA A 208 4.48 5.36 1.78
CA ALA A 208 5.92 5.57 1.84
C ALA A 208 6.77 4.53 2.59
N GLU A 209 6.15 3.64 3.36
CA GLU A 209 6.88 2.58 4.07
C GLU A 209 7.45 1.53 3.10
N THR A 210 8.55 0.89 3.51
CA THR A 210 9.09 -0.30 2.84
C THR A 210 9.24 -1.46 3.82
N PHE A 211 8.94 -2.68 3.37
CA PHE A 211 9.15 -3.91 4.13
C PHE A 211 9.80 -4.97 3.26
N ASP A 212 10.86 -5.59 3.78
CA ASP A 212 11.41 -6.80 3.17
C ASP A 212 10.93 -8.00 3.96
N VAL A 213 10.30 -8.95 3.25
CA VAL A 213 9.85 -10.20 3.84
C VAL A 213 10.44 -11.40 3.11
N ILE A 214 10.77 -12.43 3.87
CA ILE A 214 11.16 -13.74 3.33
C ILE A 214 9.97 -14.68 3.38
N VAL A 215 9.73 -15.36 2.27
CA VAL A 215 8.75 -16.44 2.14
C VAL A 215 9.43 -17.69 1.59
N GLU A 216 8.94 -18.87 1.97
CA GLU A 216 9.48 -20.16 1.52
C GLU A 216 8.34 -21.03 0.94
N PRO A 217 7.87 -20.72 -0.29
CA PRO A 217 6.72 -21.38 -0.89
C PRO A 217 6.99 -22.87 -1.16
N SER A 218 6.13 -23.74 -0.62
CA SER A 218 6.20 -25.19 -0.84
C SER A 218 4.80 -25.83 -0.75
N GLY A 219 4.62 -26.98 -1.41
CA GLY A 219 3.37 -27.76 -1.33
C GLY A 219 2.20 -27.25 -2.18
N GLN A 220 2.34 -26.11 -2.86
CA GLN A 220 1.39 -25.60 -3.85
C GLN A 220 2.14 -25.03 -5.06
N ASP A 221 1.50 -25.05 -6.23
CA ASP A 221 2.07 -24.52 -7.48
C ASP A 221 1.95 -22.99 -7.58
N ALA A 222 1.05 -22.38 -6.81
CA ALA A 222 0.83 -20.95 -6.79
C ALA A 222 0.28 -20.45 -5.45
N PHE A 223 0.64 -19.23 -5.08
CA PHE A 223 0.16 -18.49 -3.92
C PHE A 223 -0.25 -17.08 -4.34
N THR A 224 -1.38 -16.58 -3.85
CA THR A 224 -1.83 -15.21 -4.16
C THR A 224 -1.17 -14.21 -3.22
N ILE A 225 -0.45 -13.23 -3.75
CA ILE A 225 -0.10 -12.02 -2.99
C ILE A 225 -1.33 -11.13 -3.02
N PHE A 226 -1.96 -10.93 -1.87
CA PHE A 226 -3.19 -10.17 -1.75
C PHE A 226 -2.95 -8.93 -0.89
N ALA A 227 -3.30 -7.76 -1.42
CA ALA A 227 -3.22 -6.48 -0.72
C ALA A 227 -4.57 -5.75 -0.82
N GLN A 228 -5.29 -5.64 0.29
CA GLN A 228 -6.58 -4.93 0.36
C GLN A 228 -6.40 -3.57 1.02
N ASP A 229 -7.20 -2.58 0.65
CA ASP A 229 -7.16 -1.28 1.32
C ASP A 229 -7.67 -1.39 2.77
N SER A 230 -7.15 -0.53 3.65
CA SER A 230 -7.55 -0.44 5.05
C SER A 230 -9.05 -0.19 5.25
N GLY A 231 -9.71 0.46 4.27
CA GLY A 231 -11.14 0.73 4.23
C GLY A 231 -12.00 -0.44 3.74
N ARG A 232 -11.40 -1.56 3.30
CA ARG A 232 -12.08 -2.76 2.78
C ARG A 232 -13.03 -2.46 1.63
N THR A 233 -12.57 -1.61 0.72
CA THR A 233 -13.32 -1.17 -0.46
C THR A 233 -12.90 -1.89 -1.73
N GLY A 234 -11.66 -2.38 -1.80
CA GLY A 234 -11.11 -3.12 -2.91
C GLY A 234 -9.78 -3.78 -2.55
N TYR A 235 -9.11 -4.29 -3.57
CA TYR A 235 -7.82 -4.97 -3.42
C TYR A 235 -7.04 -4.98 -4.72
N ILE A 236 -5.74 -5.27 -4.61
CA ILE A 236 -4.88 -5.71 -5.69
C ILE A 236 -4.36 -7.11 -5.39
N SER A 237 -4.20 -7.95 -6.42
CA SER A 237 -3.60 -9.26 -6.29
C SER A 237 -2.56 -9.54 -7.37
N GLY A 238 -1.44 -10.16 -6.96
CA GLY A 238 -0.50 -10.84 -7.84
C GLY A 238 -0.33 -12.29 -7.43
N THR A 239 0.56 -13.03 -8.09
CA THR A 239 0.77 -14.46 -7.85
C THR A 239 2.26 -14.77 -7.67
N LEU A 240 2.62 -15.54 -6.65
CA LEU A 240 3.85 -16.33 -6.67
C LEU A 240 3.53 -17.67 -7.32
N ALA A 241 4.27 -18.11 -8.32
CA ALA A 241 3.99 -19.37 -9.03
C ALA A 241 5.24 -20.13 -9.47
N VAL A 242 5.12 -21.44 -9.65
CA VAL A 242 6.21 -22.26 -10.22
C VAL A 242 6.43 -22.03 -11.72
N ARG A 243 5.47 -21.39 -12.40
CA ARG A 243 5.53 -21.00 -13.81
C ARG A 243 4.50 -19.91 -14.12
N GLU A 244 4.71 -19.20 -15.22
CA GLU A 244 3.80 -18.17 -15.70
C GLU A 244 2.38 -18.70 -15.99
N GLY A 245 1.40 -17.79 -15.87
CA GLY A 245 0.00 -18.03 -16.19
C GLY A 245 -0.79 -18.80 -15.13
N LEU A 246 -0.16 -19.23 -14.03
CA LEU A 246 -0.86 -19.79 -12.88
C LEU A 246 -1.48 -18.68 -12.02
N ARG A 247 -2.58 -19.02 -11.34
CA ARG A 247 -3.24 -18.19 -10.32
C ARG A 247 -3.72 -19.09 -9.20
N ALA A 248 -3.51 -18.66 -7.96
CA ALA A 248 -4.16 -19.28 -6.82
C ALA A 248 -5.53 -18.61 -6.58
N PRO A 249 -6.43 -19.19 -5.78
CA PRO A 249 -7.67 -18.53 -5.38
C PRO A 249 -7.38 -17.17 -4.73
N VAL A 250 -8.16 -16.16 -5.14
CA VAL A 250 -8.09 -14.82 -4.54
C VAL A 250 -9.01 -14.80 -3.31
N PRO A 251 -8.53 -14.38 -2.12
CA PRO A 251 -9.36 -14.21 -0.94
C PRO A 251 -10.52 -13.23 -1.15
N SER A 252 -11.59 -13.40 -0.37
CA SER A 252 -12.57 -12.33 -0.22
C SER A 252 -11.96 -11.16 0.56
N VAL A 253 -12.38 -9.94 0.22
CA VAL A 253 -12.12 -8.74 1.03
C VAL A 253 -12.79 -8.91 2.39
N ASP A 254 -12.11 -8.48 3.45
CA ASP A 254 -12.65 -8.62 4.80
C ASP A 254 -13.88 -7.71 5.02
N PRO A 255 -14.73 -8.02 6.02
CA PRO A 255 -15.81 -7.12 6.40
C PRO A 255 -15.28 -5.73 6.77
N ARG A 256 -16.01 -4.69 6.34
CA ARG A 256 -15.67 -3.30 6.62
C ARG A 256 -15.65 -3.04 8.13
N PRO A 257 -14.61 -2.36 8.64
CA PRO A 257 -14.59 -1.92 10.03
C PRO A 257 -15.62 -0.81 10.25
N LEU A 258 -16.06 -0.70 11.50
CA LEU A 258 -16.86 0.41 12.01
C LEU A 258 -16.10 1.00 13.20
N LEU A 259 -15.79 2.30 13.14
CA LEU A 259 -15.11 3.04 14.20
C LEU A 259 -16.05 3.38 15.36
#